data_AF-A0A351MCV0-F1
#
_entry.id   AF-A0A351MCV0-F1
#
_cell.length_a   1.000
_cell.length_b   1.000
_cell.length_c   1.000
_cell.angle_alpha   90.00
_cell.angle_beta   90.00
_cell.angle_gamma   90.00
#
_symmetry.space_group_name_H-M   'P 1'
#
loop_
_entity.id
_entity.type
_entity.pdbx_description
1 polymer ?
#
loop_
_entity_poly.entity_id
_entity_poly.type
_entity_poly.pdbx_seq_one_letter_code
_entity_poly.pdbx_strand_id
1 'polypeptide(L)'
;YGALDGRGDMQFDSKRNADIQANESANLSIAFPSTYDDPELGRVVEESAPRIERALACADLYGALGGRSRNGWGSFQLVPGEGTQALSGTLPVRDWRQCLDRDWPHAIGRDDKGPLIWQTESDNDWKVLMKTLAILKIGLRTQFRFTGRGNAPNPEARHWLSYPVTNHPVTPWGNNARLPNSLRFKVRRAGDGKLVGAIFHIPHLPPSDFHPNRQVIANVWAQVHGFLDQPAQGLTRISV
;
A
#
# COMPACT_ATOMS: atom_id res chain seq x y z
N TYR A 1 -3.36 7.48 -16.80
CA TYR A 1 -3.29 8.50 -15.71
C TYR A 1 -1.86 9.03 -15.42
N GLY A 2 -1.63 10.34 -15.58
CA GLY A 2 -0.32 11.02 -15.44
C GLY A 2 0.02 11.49 -14.00
N ALA A 3 1.19 12.10 -13.81
CA ALA A 3 1.48 12.81 -12.56
C ALA A 3 0.60 14.08 -12.46
N LEU A 4 0.21 14.45 -11.24
CA LEU A 4 -0.25 15.80 -10.96
C LEU A 4 0.82 16.77 -11.44
N ASP A 5 0.43 17.84 -12.13
CA ASP A 5 1.38 18.90 -12.45
C ASP A 5 1.86 19.58 -11.15
N GLY A 6 2.90 20.41 -11.26
CA GLY A 6 3.45 21.15 -10.12
C GLY A 6 2.46 22.12 -9.45
N ARG A 7 1.21 22.20 -9.92
CA ARG A 7 0.11 23.04 -9.42
C ARG A 7 -1.04 22.23 -8.84
N GLY A 8 -0.98 20.91 -8.92
CA GLY A 8 -2.02 20.02 -8.37
C GLY A 8 -3.17 19.74 -9.33
N ASP A 9 -3.06 20.16 -10.59
CA ASP A 9 -4.06 19.89 -11.63
C ASP A 9 -3.68 18.63 -12.43
N MET A 10 -4.70 17.93 -12.92
CA MET A 10 -4.52 16.71 -13.73
C MET A 10 -4.53 17.06 -15.22
N GLN A 11 -3.43 16.85 -15.94
CA GLN A 11 -3.39 16.94 -17.41
C GLN A 11 -4.09 15.71 -18.04
N PHE A 12 -5.18 15.92 -18.81
CA PHE A 12 -6.01 14.84 -19.36
C PHE A 12 -6.23 14.83 -20.88
N ASP A 13 -5.65 15.73 -21.68
CA ASP A 13 -6.21 15.98 -23.01
C ASP A 13 -5.77 15.09 -24.18
N SER A 14 -4.99 14.00 -24.01
CA SER A 14 -4.45 13.30 -25.21
C SER A 14 -4.32 11.78 -25.22
N LYS A 15 -4.77 11.02 -24.21
CA LYS A 15 -4.76 9.54 -24.26
C LYS A 15 -6.08 8.95 -23.76
N ARG A 16 -7.07 8.84 -24.65
CA ARG A 16 -8.34 8.16 -24.37
C ARG A 16 -8.16 6.64 -24.60
N ASN A 17 -8.56 5.82 -23.63
CA ASN A 17 -8.74 4.35 -23.72
C ASN A 17 -7.51 3.43 -23.62
N ALA A 18 -6.48 3.78 -22.84
CA ALA A 18 -5.35 2.87 -22.57
C ALA A 18 -5.36 2.27 -21.15
N ASP A 19 -6.44 2.51 -20.38
CA ASP A 19 -6.61 2.09 -19.00
C ASP A 19 -8.06 1.63 -18.71
N ILE A 20 -8.19 0.74 -17.71
CA ILE A 20 -9.49 0.32 -17.14
C ILE A 20 -10.10 1.52 -16.41
N GLN A 21 -11.33 1.88 -16.75
CA GLN A 21 -12.01 3.02 -16.13
C GLN A 21 -12.62 2.66 -14.77
N ALA A 22 -12.90 3.68 -13.96
CA ALA A 22 -13.57 3.51 -12.67
C ALA A 22 -14.94 2.84 -12.86
N ASN A 23 -15.27 1.92 -11.94
CA ASN A 23 -16.49 1.09 -11.95
C ASN A 23 -16.57 0.01 -13.04
N GLU A 24 -15.54 -0.16 -13.88
CA GLU A 24 -15.43 -1.38 -14.67
C GLU A 24 -15.24 -2.60 -13.75
N SER A 25 -15.75 -3.75 -14.20
CA SER A 25 -15.71 -5.00 -13.44
C SER A 25 -15.37 -6.18 -14.34
N ALA A 26 -14.81 -7.22 -13.74
CA ALA A 26 -14.50 -8.49 -14.38
C ALA A 26 -14.71 -9.63 -13.37
N ASN A 27 -14.95 -10.83 -13.88
CA ASN A 27 -15.15 -12.02 -13.04
C ASN A 27 -13.80 -12.71 -12.79
N LEU A 28 -13.54 -13.03 -11.52
CA LEU A 28 -12.44 -13.89 -11.09
C LEU A 28 -13.02 -15.20 -10.58
N SER A 29 -12.71 -16.30 -11.27
CA SER A 29 -13.10 -17.64 -10.85
C SER A 29 -11.88 -18.43 -10.41
N ILE A 30 -11.92 -18.99 -9.20
CA ILE A 30 -10.89 -19.86 -8.65
C ILE A 30 -11.56 -21.17 -8.28
N ALA A 31 -10.99 -22.28 -8.76
CA ALA A 31 -11.44 -23.62 -8.45
C ALA A 31 -10.25 -24.46 -8.00
N PHE A 32 -10.50 -25.34 -7.04
CA PHE A 32 -9.58 -26.39 -6.62
C PHE A 32 -10.32 -27.73 -6.66
N PRO A 33 -9.62 -28.85 -6.90
CA PRO A 33 -10.26 -30.16 -6.87
C PRO A 33 -10.86 -30.40 -5.48
N SER A 34 -12.03 -31.04 -5.41
CA SER A 34 -12.67 -31.44 -4.14
C SER A 34 -12.48 -32.94 -3.82
N THR A 35 -11.87 -33.67 -4.76
CA THR A 35 -11.56 -35.09 -4.67
C THR A 35 -10.15 -35.31 -5.23
N TYR A 36 -9.41 -36.21 -4.60
CA TYR A 36 -8.01 -36.46 -4.93
C TYR A 36 -7.73 -37.96 -4.84
N ASP A 37 -7.20 -38.56 -5.91
CA ASP A 37 -6.71 -39.94 -5.88
C ASP A 37 -5.28 -40.02 -5.30
N ASP A 38 -4.56 -38.90 -5.36
CA ASP A 38 -3.23 -38.72 -4.78
C ASP A 38 -3.32 -38.06 -3.38
N PRO A 39 -2.95 -38.77 -2.30
CA PRO A 39 -2.95 -38.22 -0.94
C PRO A 39 -2.04 -36.99 -0.76
N GLU A 40 -0.93 -36.88 -1.50
CA GLU A 40 -0.05 -35.71 -1.39
C GLU A 40 -0.71 -34.47 -1.97
N LEU A 41 -1.42 -34.61 -3.10
CA LEU A 41 -2.20 -33.53 -3.69
C LEU A 41 -3.31 -33.07 -2.74
N GLY A 42 -4.03 -34.01 -2.12
CA GLY A 42 -5.06 -33.71 -1.13
C GLY A 42 -4.53 -32.83 0.00
N ARG A 43 -3.38 -33.22 0.59
CA ARG A 43 -2.73 -32.43 1.65
C ARG A 43 -2.35 -31.03 1.19
N VAL A 44 -1.76 -30.89 0.00
CA VAL A 44 -1.33 -29.58 -0.53
C VAL A 44 -2.54 -28.64 -0.71
N VAL A 45 -3.66 -29.15 -1.21
CA VAL A 45 -4.86 -28.33 -1.43
C VAL A 45 -5.50 -27.95 -0.09
N GLU A 46 -5.64 -28.89 0.85
CA GLU A 46 -6.16 -28.62 2.19
C GLU A 46 -5.34 -27.55 2.93
N GLU A 47 -4.01 -27.58 2.81
CA GLU A 47 -3.14 -26.57 3.43
C GLU A 47 -3.15 -25.21 2.69
N SER A 48 -3.42 -25.22 1.38
CA SER A 48 -3.31 -24.03 0.53
C SER A 48 -4.62 -23.26 0.38
N ALA A 49 -5.77 -23.95 0.35
CA ALA A 49 -7.07 -23.30 0.13
C ALA A 49 -7.37 -22.19 1.16
N PRO A 50 -7.18 -22.39 2.48
CA PRO A 50 -7.36 -21.31 3.46
C PRO A 50 -6.40 -20.13 3.24
N ARG A 51 -5.20 -20.37 2.68
CA ARG A 51 -4.22 -19.31 2.37
C ARG A 51 -4.66 -18.49 1.17
N ILE A 52 -5.28 -19.12 0.17
CA ILE A 52 -5.85 -18.43 -0.99
C ILE A 52 -7.02 -17.55 -0.54
N GLU A 53 -7.95 -18.08 0.25
CA GLU A 53 -9.08 -17.29 0.80
C GLU A 53 -8.59 -16.08 1.59
N ARG A 54 -7.61 -16.28 2.47
CA ARG A 54 -6.98 -15.18 3.21
C ARG A 54 -6.29 -14.17 2.29
N ALA A 55 -5.61 -14.62 1.24
CA ALA A 55 -4.98 -13.74 0.26
C ALA A 55 -6.02 -12.91 -0.49
N LEU A 56 -7.16 -13.50 -0.87
CA LEU A 56 -8.28 -12.80 -1.47
C LEU A 56 -8.90 -11.79 -0.51
N ALA A 57 -9.12 -12.15 0.76
CA ALA A 57 -9.59 -11.20 1.78
C ALA A 57 -8.62 -10.02 1.97
N CYS A 58 -7.31 -10.28 1.98
CA CYS A 58 -6.30 -9.21 2.02
C CYS A 58 -6.33 -8.34 0.75
N ALA A 59 -6.55 -8.94 -0.42
CA ALA A 59 -6.64 -8.24 -1.70
C ALA A 59 -7.90 -7.36 -1.79
N ASP A 60 -9.04 -7.87 -1.33
CA ASP A 60 -10.27 -7.11 -1.22
C ASP A 60 -10.11 -5.90 -0.31
N LEU A 61 -9.51 -6.09 0.87
CA LEU A 61 -9.38 -5.01 1.85
C LEU A 61 -8.25 -4.01 1.51
N TYR A 62 -7.12 -4.48 0.96
CA TYR A 62 -5.88 -3.69 0.83
C TYR A 62 -5.11 -3.89 -0.50
N GLY A 63 -5.64 -4.68 -1.44
CA GLY A 63 -5.06 -4.87 -2.76
C GLY A 63 -5.34 -3.70 -3.72
N ALA A 64 -4.40 -3.49 -4.65
CA ALA A 64 -4.55 -2.58 -5.79
C ALA A 64 -3.66 -3.08 -6.94
N LEU A 65 -4.09 -2.86 -8.19
CA LEU A 65 -3.43 -3.38 -9.40
C LEU A 65 -2.91 -2.27 -10.31
N GLY A 66 -1.93 -2.60 -11.16
CA GLY A 66 -1.45 -1.70 -12.20
C GLY A 66 -0.46 -0.61 -11.76
N GLY A 67 -0.21 0.33 -12.68
CA GLY A 67 0.74 1.41 -12.48
C GLY A 67 0.33 2.35 -11.34
N ARG A 68 1.28 2.71 -10.48
CA ARG A 68 1.06 3.59 -9.31
C ARG A 68 0.09 3.02 -8.27
N SER A 69 -0.14 1.71 -8.24
CA SER A 69 -1.08 1.05 -7.33
C SER A 69 -0.84 1.34 -5.85
N ARG A 70 0.42 1.45 -5.44
CA ARG A 70 0.82 1.84 -4.08
C ARG A 70 0.33 3.23 -3.65
N ASN A 71 -0.20 4.04 -4.56
CA ASN A 71 -0.73 5.39 -4.31
C ASN A 71 -2.26 5.46 -4.44
N GLY A 72 -2.98 4.33 -4.43
CA GLY A 72 -4.43 4.27 -4.52
C GLY A 72 -5.00 4.02 -5.91
N TRP A 73 -4.20 4.13 -6.97
CA TRP A 73 -4.64 3.80 -8.33
C TRP A 73 -4.91 2.30 -8.49
N GLY A 74 -5.90 1.94 -9.29
CA GLY A 74 -6.27 0.53 -9.49
C GLY A 74 -6.75 -0.16 -8.20
N SER A 75 -7.26 0.61 -7.24
CA SER A 75 -8.01 0.06 -6.12
C SER A 75 -9.23 -0.68 -6.65
N PHE A 76 -9.47 -1.87 -6.10
CA PHE A 76 -10.61 -2.72 -6.45
C PHE A 76 -11.23 -3.30 -5.19
N GLN A 77 -12.43 -3.86 -5.36
CA GLN A 77 -13.11 -4.68 -4.36
C GLN A 77 -13.47 -6.02 -5.01
N LEU A 78 -13.48 -7.08 -4.23
CA LEU A 78 -13.96 -8.40 -4.62
C LEU A 78 -15.37 -8.56 -4.04
N VAL A 79 -16.36 -8.61 -4.93
CA VAL A 79 -17.76 -8.85 -4.56
C VAL A 79 -18.05 -10.33 -4.79
N PRO A 80 -18.70 -11.03 -3.84
CA PRO A 80 -19.09 -12.42 -4.04
C PRO A 80 -19.97 -12.57 -5.29
N GLY A 81 -19.58 -13.51 -6.15
CA GLY A 81 -20.43 -13.97 -7.24
C GLY A 81 -21.56 -14.87 -6.74
N GLU A 82 -22.47 -15.24 -7.62
CA GLU A 82 -23.59 -16.13 -7.31
C GLU A 82 -23.09 -17.45 -6.70
N GLY A 83 -23.68 -17.86 -5.58
CA GLY A 83 -23.32 -19.10 -4.87
C GLY A 83 -21.99 -19.05 -4.11
N THR A 84 -21.27 -17.92 -4.09
CA THR A 84 -20.02 -17.77 -3.33
C THR A 84 -20.25 -17.01 -2.03
N GLN A 85 -19.54 -17.41 -0.97
CA GLN A 85 -19.60 -16.71 0.32
C GLN A 85 -18.77 -15.43 0.30
N ALA A 86 -19.11 -14.48 1.17
CA ALA A 86 -18.28 -13.33 1.44
C ALA A 86 -16.89 -13.77 1.93
N LEU A 87 -15.85 -13.11 1.42
CA LEU A 87 -14.49 -13.35 1.87
C LEU A 87 -14.38 -13.06 3.37
N SER A 88 -13.91 -14.04 4.11
CA SER A 88 -13.60 -13.90 5.52
C SER A 88 -12.13 -14.26 5.73
N GLY A 89 -11.42 -13.52 6.56
CA GLY A 89 -10.01 -13.77 6.77
C GLY A 89 -9.38 -12.79 7.74
N THR A 90 -8.57 -13.31 8.66
CA THR A 90 -7.83 -12.48 9.59
C THR A 90 -6.60 -11.87 8.91
N LEU A 91 -6.50 -10.56 8.99
CA LEU A 91 -5.35 -9.84 8.43
C LEU A 91 -4.07 -10.21 9.20
N PRO A 92 -2.96 -10.51 8.50
CA PRO A 92 -1.67 -10.70 9.16
C PRO A 92 -1.25 -9.38 9.79
N VAL A 93 -1.22 -9.32 11.12
CA VAL A 93 -0.73 -8.17 11.88
C VAL A 93 0.48 -8.56 12.72
N ARG A 94 1.48 -7.68 12.80
CA ARG A 94 2.70 -7.89 13.58
C ARG A 94 3.26 -6.57 14.07
N ASP A 95 3.95 -6.59 15.22
CA ASP A 95 4.67 -5.41 15.70
C ASP A 95 5.56 -4.83 14.57
N TRP A 96 5.38 -3.55 14.28
CA TRP A 96 5.97 -2.97 13.08
C TRP A 96 7.50 -2.93 13.10
N ARG A 97 8.12 -2.87 14.30
CA ARG A 97 9.57 -2.91 14.45
C ARG A 97 10.12 -4.31 14.25
N GLN A 98 9.38 -5.34 14.67
CA GLN A 98 9.70 -6.74 14.38
C GLN A 98 9.55 -7.08 12.90
N CYS A 99 8.66 -6.40 12.17
CA CYS A 99 8.58 -6.59 10.72
C CYS A 99 9.86 -6.17 9.98
N LEU A 100 10.70 -5.32 10.58
CA LEU A 100 12.01 -4.94 10.03
C LEU A 100 13.07 -6.05 10.14
N ASP A 101 12.72 -7.23 10.65
CA ASP A 101 13.59 -8.42 10.64
C ASP A 101 13.52 -9.19 9.29
N ARG A 102 12.63 -8.79 8.38
CA ARG A 102 12.44 -9.44 7.06
C ARG A 102 12.42 -8.39 5.96
N ASP A 103 12.92 -8.74 4.79
CA ASP A 103 13.01 -7.85 3.62
C ASP A 103 11.80 -7.93 2.66
N TRP A 104 10.77 -8.69 3.03
CA TRP A 104 9.58 -8.89 2.21
C TRP A 104 8.28 -8.50 2.95
N PRO A 105 7.27 -8.00 2.21
CA PRO A 105 5.99 -7.58 2.78
C PRO A 105 5.19 -8.79 3.27
N HIS A 106 4.94 -8.88 4.58
CA HIS A 106 4.35 -10.07 5.19
C HIS A 106 3.21 -9.82 6.18
N ALA A 107 3.12 -8.61 6.72
CA ALA A 107 2.09 -8.24 7.68
C ALA A 107 1.84 -6.73 7.66
N ILE A 108 0.61 -6.34 7.97
CA ILE A 108 0.30 -4.97 8.39
C ILE A 108 1.01 -4.75 9.73
N GLY A 109 1.74 -3.66 9.83
CA GLY A 109 2.39 -3.32 11.10
C GLY A 109 1.36 -2.91 12.14
N ARG A 110 1.67 -3.13 13.42
CA ARG A 110 0.88 -2.61 14.54
C ARG A 110 1.79 -1.99 15.59
N ASP A 111 1.24 -1.09 16.38
CA ASP A 111 1.81 -0.55 17.61
C ASP A 111 0.82 -0.72 18.77
N ASP A 112 1.07 -0.01 19.88
CA ASP A 112 0.23 0.02 21.08
C ASP A 112 -1.17 0.61 20.83
N LYS A 113 -1.35 1.39 19.75
CA LYS A 113 -2.65 1.94 19.33
C LYS A 113 -3.42 1.00 18.39
N GLY A 114 -2.84 -0.14 18.03
CA GLY A 114 -3.43 -1.12 17.12
C GLY A 114 -2.78 -1.14 15.74
N PRO A 115 -3.48 -1.67 14.72
CA PRO A 115 -2.96 -1.73 13.36
C PRO A 115 -2.56 -0.34 12.82
N LEU A 116 -1.50 -0.30 12.02
CA LEU A 116 -1.03 0.88 11.29
C LEU A 116 -1.88 1.06 10.03
N ILE A 117 -3.14 1.38 10.26
CA ILE A 117 -4.16 1.62 9.24
C ILE A 117 -4.92 2.89 9.61
N TRP A 118 -4.87 3.87 8.71
CA TRP A 118 -5.54 5.14 8.83
C TRP A 118 -6.59 5.28 7.75
N GLN A 119 -7.71 5.90 8.09
CA GLN A 119 -8.84 6.12 7.21
C GLN A 119 -9.18 7.61 7.14
N THR A 120 -9.45 8.10 5.94
CA THR A 120 -10.00 9.46 5.72
C THR A 120 -11.47 9.52 6.14
N GLU A 121 -12.02 10.73 6.17
CA GLU A 121 -13.48 10.90 6.07
C GLU A 121 -14.04 10.28 4.79
N SER A 122 -15.32 9.93 4.83
CA SER A 122 -16.03 9.34 3.69
C SER A 122 -16.40 10.39 2.64
N ASP A 123 -16.28 10.05 1.37
CA ASP A 123 -16.72 10.87 0.24
C ASP A 123 -17.46 10.02 -0.81
N ASN A 124 -18.26 10.65 -1.66
CA ASN A 124 -18.93 9.99 -2.78
C ASN A 124 -18.10 10.00 -4.07
N ASP A 125 -17.11 10.91 -4.17
CA ASP A 125 -16.24 11.04 -5.33
C ASP A 125 -14.83 10.51 -5.02
N TRP A 126 -14.46 9.42 -5.70
CA TRP A 126 -13.12 8.83 -5.58
C TRP A 126 -12.01 9.82 -5.95
N LYS A 127 -12.29 10.80 -6.83
CA LYS A 127 -11.29 11.81 -7.24
C LYS A 127 -10.93 12.73 -6.10
N VAL A 128 -11.91 13.11 -5.26
CA VAL A 128 -11.69 13.90 -4.05
C VAL A 128 -10.78 13.13 -3.10
N LEU A 129 -11.09 11.84 -2.86
CA LEU A 129 -10.24 10.98 -2.04
C LEU A 129 -8.82 10.86 -2.61
N MET A 130 -8.66 10.65 -3.91
CA MET A 130 -7.33 10.57 -4.54
C MET A 130 -6.54 11.87 -4.37
N LYS A 131 -7.20 13.04 -4.43
CA LYS A 131 -6.58 14.33 -4.11
C LYS A 131 -6.15 14.40 -2.65
N THR A 132 -7.01 14.00 -1.72
CA THR A 132 -6.68 13.92 -0.28
C THR A 132 -5.48 13.03 -0.02
N LEU A 133 -5.46 11.81 -0.58
CA LEU A 133 -4.34 10.87 -0.45
C LEU A 133 -3.04 11.44 -1.05
N ALA A 134 -3.13 12.15 -2.18
CA ALA A 134 -1.97 12.81 -2.79
C ALA A 134 -1.41 13.95 -1.92
N ILE A 135 -2.29 14.79 -1.33
CA ILE A 135 -1.90 15.87 -0.41
C ILE A 135 -1.20 15.29 0.83
N LEU A 136 -1.80 14.27 1.46
CA LEU A 136 -1.19 13.56 2.60
C LEU A 136 0.19 13.01 2.25
N LYS A 137 0.33 12.36 1.09
CA LYS A 137 1.61 11.84 0.62
C LYS A 137 2.65 12.96 0.37
N ILE A 138 2.22 14.12 -0.11
CA ILE A 138 3.09 15.29 -0.27
C ILE A 138 3.56 15.78 1.10
N GLY A 139 2.65 15.98 2.05
CA GLY A 139 3.00 16.41 3.42
C GLY A 139 3.98 15.43 4.09
N LEU A 140 3.70 14.14 3.97
CA LEU A 140 4.53 13.07 4.52
C LEU A 140 5.97 13.13 3.98
N ARG A 141 6.16 13.35 2.68
CA ARG A 141 7.52 13.36 2.09
C ARG A 141 8.24 14.69 2.28
N THR A 142 7.53 15.80 2.48
CA THR A 142 8.14 17.15 2.58
C THR A 142 8.63 17.46 3.99
N GLN A 143 8.16 16.75 5.02
CA GLN A 143 8.74 16.85 6.36
C GLN A 143 10.22 16.39 6.38
N PHE A 144 10.61 15.46 5.50
CA PHE A 144 11.98 15.02 5.32
C PHE A 144 12.69 15.87 4.27
N ARG A 145 13.25 17.00 4.72
CA ARG A 145 14.05 17.89 3.88
C ARG A 145 15.42 17.29 3.62
N PHE A 146 15.92 17.46 2.39
CA PHE A 146 17.30 17.12 2.04
C PHE A 146 18.23 18.19 2.58
N THR A 147 19.41 17.75 3.03
CA THR A 147 20.47 18.60 3.55
C THR A 147 21.30 19.24 2.44
N GLY A 148 21.33 18.64 1.25
CA GLY A 148 22.04 19.14 0.07
C GLY A 148 21.17 19.29 -1.17
N ARG A 149 21.79 19.72 -2.27
CA ARG A 149 21.21 19.70 -3.62
C ARG A 149 21.98 18.68 -4.47
N GLY A 150 21.26 17.88 -5.25
CA GLY A 150 21.85 16.94 -6.21
C GLY A 150 22.16 15.57 -5.59
N ASN A 151 23.30 14.99 -5.95
CA ASN A 151 23.65 13.63 -5.57
C ASN A 151 23.97 13.54 -4.08
N ALA A 152 23.26 12.68 -3.36
CA ALA A 152 23.52 12.42 -1.96
C ALA A 152 24.67 11.41 -1.82
N PRO A 153 25.74 11.72 -1.05
CA PRO A 153 26.81 10.75 -0.81
C PRO A 153 26.34 9.55 0.01
N ASN A 154 25.29 9.74 0.81
CA ASN A 154 24.68 8.70 1.66
C ASN A 154 23.15 8.80 1.65
N PRO A 155 22.41 7.72 1.97
CA PRO A 155 20.95 7.76 2.05
C PRO A 155 20.45 8.66 3.19
N GLU A 156 19.77 9.75 2.84
CA GLU A 156 18.98 10.56 3.78
C GLU A 156 17.58 9.99 4.06
N ALA A 157 16.93 10.47 5.13
CA ALA A 157 15.63 9.98 5.64
C ALA A 157 14.55 9.77 4.55
N ARG A 158 14.39 10.73 3.63
CA ARG A 158 13.39 10.66 2.57
C ARG A 158 13.62 9.52 1.57
N HIS A 159 14.87 9.10 1.36
CA HIS A 159 15.19 8.00 0.45
C HIS A 159 14.68 6.65 0.97
N TRP A 160 14.57 6.49 2.30
CA TRP A 160 14.01 5.29 2.92
C TRP A 160 12.49 5.16 2.77
N LEU A 161 11.80 6.23 2.35
CA LEU A 161 10.37 6.16 2.01
C LEU A 161 10.13 5.54 0.64
N SER A 162 11.01 5.82 -0.32
CA SER A 162 10.99 5.27 -1.67
C SER A 162 12.18 5.76 -2.48
N TYR A 163 12.65 4.94 -3.42
CA TYR A 163 13.72 5.29 -4.35
C TYR A 163 13.37 4.82 -5.78
N PRO A 164 13.67 5.61 -6.84
CA PRO A 164 14.41 6.87 -6.86
C PRO A 164 13.62 8.08 -6.34
N VAL A 165 14.35 9.11 -5.91
CA VAL A 165 13.80 10.45 -5.69
C VAL A 165 14.25 11.38 -6.82
N THR A 166 13.30 12.13 -7.39
CA THR A 166 13.55 13.04 -8.51
C THR A 166 14.66 14.03 -8.18
N ASN A 167 15.67 14.11 -9.06
CA ASN A 167 16.83 15.01 -8.96
C ASN A 167 17.65 14.86 -7.67
N HIS A 168 17.56 13.70 -7.01
CA HIS A 168 18.26 13.44 -5.76
C HIS A 168 18.68 11.97 -5.66
N PRO A 169 19.59 11.49 -6.52
CA PRO A 169 20.07 10.11 -6.46
C PRO A 169 21.00 9.91 -5.28
N VAL A 170 21.12 8.66 -4.82
CA VAL A 170 22.07 8.26 -3.76
C VAL A 170 23.26 7.59 -4.42
N THR A 171 24.46 8.15 -4.25
CA THR A 171 25.68 7.69 -4.97
C THR A 171 25.91 6.19 -4.83
N PRO A 172 25.87 5.59 -3.62
CA PRO A 172 26.00 4.13 -3.46
C PRO A 172 24.93 3.28 -4.17
N TRP A 173 23.74 3.82 -4.45
CA TRP A 173 22.62 3.07 -5.03
C TRP A 173 22.53 3.26 -6.55
N GLY A 174 23.18 4.28 -7.11
CA GLY A 174 23.14 4.62 -8.53
C GLY A 174 21.72 4.90 -9.04
N ASN A 175 21.53 4.88 -10.37
CA ASN A 175 20.27 5.27 -11.00
C ASN A 175 19.28 4.11 -11.23
N ASN A 176 19.71 2.87 -11.00
CA ASN A 176 18.93 1.66 -11.31
C ASN A 176 18.26 1.03 -10.10
N ALA A 177 18.74 1.29 -8.88
CA ALA A 177 18.10 0.77 -7.68
C ALA A 177 16.64 1.24 -7.56
N ARG A 178 15.77 0.38 -7.01
CA ARG A 178 14.35 0.67 -6.80
C ARG A 178 13.94 0.23 -5.41
N LEU A 179 13.58 1.18 -4.56
CA LEU A 179 13.01 0.91 -3.24
C LEU A 179 11.52 1.23 -3.27
N PRO A 180 10.64 0.23 -3.27
CA PRO A 180 9.21 0.50 -3.21
C PRO A 180 8.81 1.06 -1.83
N ASN A 181 7.93 2.07 -1.83
CA ASN A 181 7.28 2.53 -0.61
C ASN A 181 6.49 1.40 0.05
N SER A 182 6.73 1.18 1.34
CA SER A 182 6.05 0.18 2.18
C SER A 182 4.75 0.70 2.80
N LEU A 183 4.54 2.02 2.80
CA LEU A 183 3.24 2.65 3.02
C LEU A 183 2.44 2.63 1.72
N ARG A 184 1.20 2.15 1.82
CA ARG A 184 0.31 1.97 0.69
C ARG A 184 -0.99 2.73 0.92
N PHE A 185 -1.63 3.03 -0.19
CA PHE A 185 -2.85 3.83 -0.26
C PHE A 185 -3.86 3.05 -1.08
N LYS A 186 -5.14 3.11 -0.69
CA LYS A 186 -6.26 2.47 -1.37
C LYS A 186 -7.51 3.32 -1.22
N VAL A 187 -8.39 3.30 -2.21
CA VAL A 187 -9.78 3.74 -2.07
C VAL A 187 -10.65 2.51 -1.97
N ARG A 188 -11.55 2.45 -0.98
CA ARG A 188 -12.47 1.32 -0.80
C ARG A 188 -13.86 1.81 -0.41
N ARG A 189 -14.88 0.98 -0.59
CA ARG A 189 -16.22 1.26 -0.09
C ARG A 189 -16.29 1.05 1.43
N ALA A 190 -16.98 1.94 2.12
CA ALA A 190 -17.40 1.77 3.50
C ALA A 190 -18.76 1.06 3.54
N GLY A 191 -19.19 0.62 4.73
CA GLY A 191 -20.44 -0.13 4.91
C GLY A 191 -21.71 0.65 4.54
N ASP A 192 -21.64 1.98 4.50
CA ASP A 192 -22.72 2.87 4.08
C ASP A 192 -22.76 3.13 2.56
N GLY A 193 -21.89 2.46 1.79
CA GLY A 193 -21.78 2.60 0.33
C GLY A 193 -20.92 3.77 -0.15
N LYS A 194 -20.52 4.68 0.75
CA LYS A 194 -19.57 5.76 0.44
C LYS A 194 -18.16 5.23 0.27
N LEU A 195 -17.26 6.06 -0.22
CA LEU A 195 -15.85 5.73 -0.39
C LEU A 195 -15.03 6.31 0.75
N VAL A 196 -13.95 5.61 1.12
CA VAL A 196 -12.94 6.08 2.06
C VAL A 196 -11.55 5.83 1.48
N GLY A 197 -10.61 6.72 1.79
CA GLY A 197 -9.19 6.48 1.59
C GLY A 197 -8.63 5.68 2.76
N ALA A 198 -7.98 4.56 2.48
CA ALA A 198 -7.21 3.78 3.44
C ALA A 198 -5.72 3.98 3.18
N ILE A 199 -4.98 4.31 4.24
CA ILE A 199 -3.52 4.40 4.27
C ILE A 199 -3.06 3.30 5.23
N PHE A 200 -2.14 2.45 4.82
CA PHE A 200 -1.73 1.31 5.63
C PHE A 200 -0.26 1.00 5.45
N HIS A 201 0.40 0.61 6.54
CA HIS A 201 1.82 0.31 6.53
C HIS A 201 2.06 -1.20 6.54
N ILE A 202 2.80 -1.67 5.55
CA ILE A 202 3.32 -3.05 5.50
C ILE A 202 4.84 -2.96 5.71
N PRO A 203 5.31 -2.74 6.94
CA PRO A 203 6.73 -2.60 7.24
C PRO A 203 7.51 -3.85 6.83
N HIS A 204 8.69 -3.62 6.28
CA HIS A 204 9.71 -4.62 6.00
C HIS A 204 11.03 -3.87 5.82
N LEU A 205 12.14 -4.56 6.04
CA LEU A 205 13.47 -4.04 5.79
C LEU A 205 13.67 -3.83 4.28
N PRO A 206 14.31 -2.75 3.83
CA PRO A 206 14.82 -2.69 2.47
C PRO A 206 15.75 -3.88 2.17
N PRO A 207 15.85 -4.34 0.91
CA PRO A 207 16.79 -5.39 0.52
C PRO A 207 18.24 -5.04 0.89
N SER A 208 19.08 -6.06 1.06
CA SER A 208 20.48 -5.93 1.45
C SER A 208 21.30 -5.00 0.55
N ASP A 209 20.98 -4.94 -0.74
CA ASP A 209 21.60 -4.02 -1.72
C ASP A 209 21.53 -2.54 -1.31
N PHE A 210 20.51 -2.16 -0.54
CA PHE A 210 20.38 -0.81 -0.01
C PHE A 210 21.25 -0.54 1.23
N HIS A 211 21.91 -1.57 1.77
CA HIS A 211 22.68 -1.53 3.01
C HIS A 211 21.88 -0.90 4.16
N PRO A 212 20.70 -1.46 4.49
CA PRO A 212 19.73 -0.84 5.38
C PRO A 212 20.26 -0.72 6.81
N ASN A 213 20.13 0.46 7.40
CA ASN A 213 20.29 0.64 8.84
C ASN A 213 18.92 0.58 9.53
N ARG A 214 18.64 -0.52 10.25
CA ARG A 214 17.35 -0.77 10.91
C ARG A 214 16.93 0.37 11.83
N GLN A 215 17.86 0.95 12.60
CA GLN A 215 17.54 2.03 13.54
C GLN A 215 17.13 3.31 12.80
N VAL A 216 17.85 3.67 11.73
CA VAL A 216 17.50 4.82 10.90
C VAL A 216 16.13 4.64 10.26
N ILE A 217 15.87 3.45 9.70
CA ILE A 217 14.58 3.13 9.06
C ILE A 217 13.45 3.16 10.09
N ALA A 218 13.67 2.61 11.30
CA ALA A 218 12.70 2.68 12.37
C ALA A 218 12.39 4.14 12.76
N ASN A 219 13.41 4.99 12.88
CA ASN A 219 13.21 6.41 13.20
C ASN A 219 12.44 7.17 12.11
N VAL A 220 12.67 6.85 10.83
CA VAL A 220 11.92 7.42 9.71
C VAL A 220 10.44 7.00 9.78
N TRP A 221 10.16 5.71 9.97
CA TRP A 221 8.80 5.22 10.03
C TRP A 221 8.04 5.71 11.27
N ALA A 222 8.71 5.83 12.41
CA ALA A 222 8.11 6.44 13.60
C ALA A 222 7.67 7.89 13.35
N GLN A 223 8.47 8.68 12.63
CA GLN A 223 8.07 10.04 12.22
C GLN A 223 6.88 10.03 11.25
N VAL A 224 6.85 9.07 10.31
CA VAL A 224 5.70 8.90 9.41
C VAL A 224 4.42 8.54 10.18
N HIS A 225 4.49 7.59 11.11
CA HIS A 225 3.34 7.21 11.95
C HIS A 225 2.87 8.39 12.79
N GLY A 226 3.81 9.12 13.40
CA GLY A 226 3.52 10.33 14.16
C GLY A 226 2.85 11.40 13.31
N PHE A 227 3.28 11.62 12.06
CA PHE A 227 2.63 12.52 11.12
C PHE A 227 1.18 12.11 10.83
N LEU A 228 0.94 10.82 10.53
CA LEU A 228 -0.39 10.31 10.21
C LEU A 228 -1.34 10.32 11.42
N ASP A 229 -0.81 10.19 12.63
CA ASP A 229 -1.57 10.26 13.88
C ASP A 229 -1.93 11.71 14.30
N GLN A 230 -1.40 12.74 13.64
CA GLN A 230 -1.73 14.12 13.98
C GLN A 230 -3.21 14.43 13.64
N PRO A 231 -3.99 15.01 14.57
CA PRO A 231 -5.39 15.37 14.32
C PRO A 231 -5.59 16.27 13.10
N ALA A 232 -4.60 17.12 12.80
CA ALA A 232 -4.60 18.01 11.64
C ALA A 232 -4.66 17.26 10.29
N GLN A 233 -4.35 15.96 10.25
CA GLN A 233 -4.47 15.15 9.04
C GLN A 233 -5.91 14.71 8.74
N GLY A 234 -6.84 14.84 9.70
CA GLY A 234 -8.22 14.38 9.53
C GLY A 234 -8.33 12.86 9.32
N LEU A 235 -7.42 12.10 9.94
CA LEU A 235 -7.35 10.64 9.81
C LEU A 235 -7.83 9.95 11.09
N THR A 236 -8.48 8.81 10.93
CA THR A 236 -8.88 7.91 12.03
C THR A 236 -8.13 6.60 11.93
N ARG A 237 -7.57 6.10 13.04
CA ARG A 237 -7.02 4.74 13.12
C ARG A 237 -8.18 3.74 13.11
N ILE A 238 -8.07 2.68 12.30
CA ILE A 238 -9.09 1.63 12.22
C ILE A 238 -8.54 0.27 12.65
N SER A 239 -9.42 -0.54 13.23
CA SER A 239 -9.12 -1.93 13.61
C SER A 239 -9.29 -2.88 12.43
N VAL A 240 -8.73 -4.09 12.60
CA VAL A 240 -8.83 -5.22 11.67
C VAL A 240 -9.78 -6.28 12.19
#